data_AF-F3KG28-F1
#
_entry.id   AF-F3KG28-F1
#
_cell.length_a   1.000
_cell.length_b   1.000
_cell.length_c   1.000
_cell.angle_alpha   90.00
_cell.angle_beta   90.00
_cell.angle_gamma   90.00
#
_symmetry.space_group_name_H-M   'P 1'
#
loop_
_entity.id
_entity.type
_entity.pdbx_description
1 polymer ?
#
loop_
_entity_poly.entity_id
_entity_poly.type
_entity_poly.pdbx_seq_one_letter_code
_entity_poly.pdbx_strand_id
1 'polypeptide(L)'
;MLMEALSTGRSISLPSLSSGAAKLCASTSSAYARVRKQFGVPISSFEGIEEALAPIAANAYMLDAARHLTTSLVDHGQKPAVISAMLKYHATSRMRESINLAMDIHGGKSICDGPSNYLINAYYSLPVSITVEGANILTRSMIIFGQGAIRCHPYLEPIIRAAHNDNRQQGLEDFDQALFGHLSWHTKNLARAFWHNLSGGIFANAPKVKHTHKYYRHLTRISASLAVMTDLTLLLLGGKFKFKESLSARFGDVLSEMYLMSSVLKQHHDQGAPEQDLPIVRWCCLRGLHNIQEAMHKILDNYPSKTIAWCLRRVIFPWGRRFLPPSDELTHQVARLIQQPGATRNRVCQGIYTGSQENAPVQRMEDALIAVLEAEHIEAKLSSISKKIDFQQRIKMALEQGLISETEAQKLNRAEQLTAEVIAVDVFPPGTL
;
A
#
# COMPACT_ATOMS: atom_id res chain seq x y z
N MET A 1 -5.58 -28.44 -10.44
CA MET A 1 -4.89 -27.85 -11.62
C MET A 1 -5.23 -26.38 -11.89
N LEU A 2 -6.35 -25.97 -12.55
CA LEU A 2 -6.57 -24.55 -12.92
C LEU A 2 -6.69 -23.60 -11.70
N MET A 3 -7.53 -23.95 -10.71
CA MET A 3 -7.68 -23.14 -9.48
C MET A 3 -6.41 -23.08 -8.62
N GLU A 4 -5.57 -24.12 -8.68
CA GLU A 4 -4.30 -24.15 -7.95
C GLU A 4 -3.24 -23.28 -8.65
N ALA A 5 -3.16 -23.33 -9.98
CA ALA A 5 -2.32 -22.42 -10.75
C ALA A 5 -2.71 -20.95 -10.53
N LEU A 6 -4.02 -20.66 -10.52
CA LEU A 6 -4.54 -19.32 -10.22
C LEU A 6 -4.20 -18.87 -8.80
N SER A 7 -4.24 -19.79 -7.82
CA SER A 7 -3.89 -19.48 -6.43
C SER A 7 -2.42 -19.09 -6.30
N THR A 8 -1.51 -19.77 -7.00
CA THR A 8 -0.07 -19.45 -6.99
C THR A 8 0.20 -18.11 -7.66
N GLY A 9 -0.40 -17.85 -8.84
CA GLY A 9 -0.27 -16.57 -9.54
C GLY A 9 -0.74 -15.39 -8.69
N ARG A 10 -1.87 -15.55 -7.99
CA ARG A 10 -2.46 -14.54 -7.09
C ARG A 10 -1.73 -14.36 -5.76
N SER A 11 -1.12 -15.42 -5.21
CA SER A 11 -0.49 -15.38 -3.89
C SER A 11 0.98 -15.01 -3.93
N ILE A 12 1.68 -15.33 -5.03
CA ILE A 12 3.13 -15.22 -5.13
C ILE A 12 3.54 -14.27 -6.27
N SER A 13 3.22 -14.62 -7.52
CA SER A 13 3.81 -13.97 -8.69
C SER A 13 3.44 -12.48 -8.81
N LEU A 14 2.15 -12.16 -8.97
CA LEU A 14 1.70 -10.78 -9.16
C LEU A 14 1.96 -9.88 -7.94
N PRO A 15 1.78 -10.36 -6.68
CA PRO A 15 2.17 -9.58 -5.52
C PRO A 15 3.68 -9.32 -5.42
N SER A 16 4.51 -10.28 -5.84
CA SER A 16 5.98 -10.10 -5.88
C SER A 16 6.39 -9.07 -6.93
N LEU A 17 5.83 -9.15 -8.13
CA LEU A 17 6.01 -8.12 -9.17
C LEU A 17 5.59 -6.74 -8.66
N SER A 18 4.40 -6.66 -8.06
CA SER A 18 3.84 -5.41 -7.53
C SER A 18 4.68 -4.80 -6.41
N SER A 19 5.18 -5.64 -5.50
CA SER A 19 6.10 -5.23 -4.44
C SER A 19 7.42 -4.73 -5.03
N GLY A 20 8.02 -5.47 -5.97
CA GLY A 20 9.28 -5.08 -6.61
C GLY A 20 9.17 -3.74 -7.34
N ALA A 21 8.10 -3.55 -8.14
CA ALA A 21 7.84 -2.31 -8.84
C ALA A 21 7.61 -1.13 -7.88
N ALA A 22 6.81 -1.30 -6.82
CA ALA A 22 6.60 -0.24 -5.84
C ALA A 22 7.90 0.15 -5.10
N LYS A 23 8.74 -0.83 -4.76
CA LYS A 23 10.07 -0.59 -4.16
C LYS A 23 11.01 0.12 -5.13
N LEU A 24 11.02 -0.26 -6.40
CA LEU A 24 11.77 0.43 -7.45
C LEU A 24 11.33 1.89 -7.56
N CYS A 25 10.02 2.14 -7.63
CA CYS A 25 9.44 3.49 -7.64
C CYS A 25 9.85 4.30 -6.39
N ALA A 26 9.86 3.70 -5.21
CA ALA A 26 10.27 4.36 -3.97
C ALA A 26 11.75 4.74 -4.00
N SER A 27 12.61 3.81 -4.41
CA SER A 27 14.06 4.01 -4.47
C SER A 27 14.46 5.08 -5.49
N THR A 28 13.94 4.98 -6.73
CA THR A 28 14.34 5.86 -7.83
C THR A 28 13.70 7.23 -7.74
N SER A 29 12.40 7.33 -7.40
CA SER A 29 11.71 8.62 -7.31
C SER A 29 12.21 9.47 -6.13
N SER A 30 12.53 8.86 -5.00
CA SER A 30 13.08 9.60 -3.85
C SER A 30 14.46 10.15 -4.15
N ALA A 31 15.32 9.36 -4.80
CA ALA A 31 16.63 9.79 -5.24
C ALA A 31 16.55 10.87 -6.32
N TYR A 32 15.73 10.66 -7.36
CA TYR A 32 15.51 11.63 -8.43
C TYR A 32 14.98 12.95 -7.89
N ALA A 33 14.08 12.92 -6.90
CA ALA A 33 13.55 14.13 -6.28
C ALA A 33 14.63 14.98 -5.59
N ARG A 34 15.66 14.35 -5.02
CA ARG A 34 16.81 15.04 -4.41
C ARG A 34 17.80 15.55 -5.46
N VAL A 35 18.02 14.78 -6.52
CA VAL A 35 19.01 15.08 -7.57
C VAL A 35 18.50 16.18 -8.51
N ARG A 36 17.22 16.14 -8.89
CA ARG A 36 16.64 17.10 -9.82
C ARG A 36 16.37 18.44 -9.13
N LYS A 37 17.00 19.50 -9.62
CA LYS A 37 16.71 20.88 -9.19
C LYS A 37 15.76 21.58 -10.17
N GLN A 38 14.76 22.30 -9.66
CA GLN A 38 13.91 23.25 -10.40
C GLN A 38 13.68 24.49 -9.53
N PHE A 39 13.55 25.66 -10.16
CA PHE A 39 13.42 26.93 -9.43
C PHE A 39 14.55 27.16 -8.39
N GLY A 40 15.74 26.63 -8.66
CA GLY A 40 16.92 26.79 -7.82
C GLY A 40 16.97 25.92 -6.55
N VAL A 41 16.04 24.97 -6.38
CA VAL A 41 16.00 24.03 -5.24
C VAL A 41 15.76 22.59 -5.71
N PRO A 42 16.15 21.56 -4.94
CA PRO A 42 15.73 20.18 -5.20
C PRO A 42 14.21 20.06 -5.25
N ILE A 43 13.67 19.32 -6.22
CA ILE A 43 12.21 19.17 -6.35
C ILE A 43 11.59 18.47 -5.13
N SER A 44 12.37 17.69 -4.39
CA SER A 44 11.98 17.10 -3.12
C SER A 44 11.53 18.10 -2.06
N SER A 45 11.86 19.39 -2.23
CA SER A 45 11.47 20.47 -1.32
C SER A 45 10.03 20.95 -1.55
N PHE A 46 9.39 20.55 -2.65
CA PHE A 46 8.01 20.91 -2.96
C PHE A 46 7.03 19.93 -2.32
N GLU A 47 6.03 20.47 -1.62
CA GLU A 47 5.01 19.66 -0.93
C GLU A 47 4.29 18.70 -1.87
N GLY A 48 3.98 19.11 -3.12
CA GLY A 48 3.36 18.23 -4.11
C GLY A 48 4.22 17.01 -4.49
N ILE A 49 5.56 17.10 -4.41
CA ILE A 49 6.45 15.95 -4.59
C ILE A 49 6.42 15.06 -3.34
N GLU A 50 6.39 15.63 -2.15
CA GLU A 50 6.26 14.86 -0.90
C GLU A 50 4.90 14.12 -0.83
N GLU A 51 3.81 14.76 -1.27
CA GLU A 51 2.47 14.17 -1.41
C GLU A 51 2.44 12.97 -2.36
N ALA A 52 3.27 12.97 -3.41
CA ALA A 52 3.42 11.83 -4.33
C ALA A 52 4.36 10.75 -3.78
N LEU A 53 5.45 11.13 -3.10
CA LEU A 53 6.44 10.19 -2.55
C LEU A 53 5.89 9.36 -1.39
N ALA A 54 5.07 9.95 -0.51
CA ALA A 54 4.57 9.25 0.66
C ALA A 54 3.67 8.03 0.34
N PRO A 55 2.69 8.12 -0.58
CA PRO A 55 1.94 6.95 -1.07
C PRO A 55 2.84 5.90 -1.73
N ILE A 56 3.85 6.29 -2.51
CA ILE A 56 4.81 5.34 -3.11
C ILE A 56 5.54 4.56 -2.01
N ALA A 57 6.09 5.26 -1.01
CA ALA A 57 6.77 4.65 0.12
C ALA A 57 5.86 3.68 0.87
N ALA A 58 4.66 4.16 1.22
CA ALA A 58 3.68 3.40 1.99
C ALA A 58 3.20 2.16 1.23
N ASN A 59 3.00 2.27 -0.09
CA ASN A 59 2.68 1.14 -0.94
C ASN A 59 3.82 0.13 -0.96
N ALA A 60 5.07 0.56 -1.12
CA ALA A 60 6.23 -0.34 -1.09
C ALA A 60 6.31 -1.12 0.25
N TYR A 61 6.16 -0.44 1.39
CA TYR A 61 6.16 -1.06 2.71
C TYR A 61 4.98 -2.03 2.91
N MET A 62 3.76 -1.60 2.55
CA MET A 62 2.54 -2.39 2.73
C MET A 62 2.50 -3.63 1.83
N LEU A 63 2.91 -3.50 0.57
CA LEU A 63 2.92 -4.62 -0.37
C LEU A 63 3.96 -5.66 0.03
N ASP A 64 5.13 -5.25 0.51
CA ASP A 64 6.13 -6.18 1.01
C ASP A 64 5.62 -6.96 2.24
N ALA A 65 4.99 -6.25 3.18
CA ALA A 65 4.39 -6.86 4.36
C ALA A 65 3.28 -7.85 4.01
N ALA A 66 2.37 -7.47 3.12
CA ALA A 66 1.27 -8.34 2.71
C ALA A 66 1.75 -9.54 1.89
N ARG A 67 2.78 -9.36 1.05
CA ARG A 67 3.43 -10.45 0.33
C ARG A 67 4.07 -11.43 1.31
N HIS A 68 4.93 -10.97 2.22
CA HIS A 68 5.60 -11.84 3.19
C HIS A 68 4.61 -12.64 4.05
N LEU A 69 3.55 -12.00 4.55
CA LEU A 69 2.52 -12.71 5.32
C LEU A 69 1.86 -13.81 4.49
N THR A 70 1.48 -13.49 3.24
CA THR A 70 0.75 -14.43 2.38
C THR A 70 1.65 -15.58 1.91
N THR A 71 2.90 -15.30 1.54
CA THR A 71 3.85 -16.35 1.15
C THR A 71 4.15 -17.27 2.33
N SER A 72 4.27 -16.73 3.55
CA SER A 72 4.43 -17.55 4.75
C SER A 72 3.24 -18.51 4.95
N LEU A 73 2.00 -18.08 4.70
CA LEU A 73 0.85 -19.00 4.75
C LEU A 73 0.97 -20.13 3.73
N VAL A 74 1.41 -19.82 2.50
CA VAL A 74 1.63 -20.81 1.44
C VAL A 74 2.76 -21.78 1.81
N ASP A 75 3.86 -21.29 2.38
CA ASP A 75 5.00 -22.11 2.82
C ASP A 75 4.58 -23.10 3.92
N HIS A 76 3.59 -22.75 4.75
CA HIS A 76 2.98 -23.66 5.74
C HIS A 76 1.92 -24.60 5.14
N GLY A 77 1.85 -24.73 3.82
CA GLY A 77 0.93 -25.63 3.11
C GLY A 77 -0.54 -25.16 3.08
N GLN A 78 -0.82 -23.92 3.51
CA GLN A 78 -2.19 -23.38 3.45
C GLN A 78 -2.57 -23.04 2.01
N LYS A 79 -3.87 -23.10 1.70
CA LYS A 79 -4.43 -22.71 0.40
C LYS A 79 -5.30 -21.45 0.54
N PRO A 80 -4.70 -20.25 0.70
CA PRO A 80 -5.41 -19.04 1.13
C PRO A 80 -6.18 -18.36 -0.03
N ALA A 81 -7.22 -19.02 -0.56
CA ALA A 81 -7.91 -18.60 -1.78
C ALA A 81 -8.46 -17.16 -1.73
N VAL A 82 -9.12 -16.76 -0.64
CA VAL A 82 -9.71 -15.42 -0.49
C VAL A 82 -8.61 -14.36 -0.34
N ILE A 83 -7.64 -14.63 0.54
CA ILE A 83 -6.49 -13.74 0.77
C ILE A 83 -5.69 -13.55 -0.52
N SER A 84 -5.48 -14.60 -1.32
CA SER A 84 -4.79 -14.50 -2.60
C SER A 84 -5.49 -13.54 -3.56
N ALA A 85 -6.83 -13.59 -3.64
CA ALA A 85 -7.61 -12.69 -4.48
C ALA A 85 -7.53 -11.24 -3.97
N MET A 86 -7.58 -11.03 -2.64
CA MET A 86 -7.41 -9.72 -2.01
C MET A 86 -6.03 -9.15 -2.34
N LEU A 87 -4.98 -9.94 -2.13
CA LEU A 87 -3.61 -9.52 -2.37
C LEU A 87 -3.38 -9.20 -3.85
N LYS A 88 -3.82 -10.06 -4.77
CA LYS A 88 -3.68 -9.81 -6.22
C LYS A 88 -4.32 -8.49 -6.62
N TYR A 89 -5.56 -8.25 -6.24
CA TYR A 89 -6.29 -7.03 -6.60
C TYR A 89 -5.58 -5.78 -6.05
N HIS A 90 -5.29 -5.78 -4.75
CA HIS A 90 -4.72 -4.62 -4.08
C HIS A 90 -3.26 -4.36 -4.42
N ALA A 91 -2.47 -5.41 -4.65
CA ALA A 91 -1.07 -5.27 -5.04
C ALA A 91 -0.95 -4.66 -6.43
N THR A 92 -1.67 -5.19 -7.41
CA THR A 92 -1.61 -4.69 -8.79
C THR A 92 -2.19 -3.29 -8.93
N SER A 93 -3.23 -2.94 -8.15
CA SER A 93 -3.76 -1.57 -8.12
C SER A 93 -2.80 -0.56 -7.49
N ARG A 94 -2.12 -0.93 -6.39
CA ARG A 94 -1.13 -0.05 -5.73
C ARG A 94 0.18 0.04 -6.51
N MET A 95 0.55 -1.00 -7.25
CA MET A 95 1.64 -0.93 -8.23
C MET A 95 1.32 0.12 -9.29
N ARG A 96 0.11 0.10 -9.86
CA ARG A 96 -0.33 1.11 -10.84
C ARG A 96 -0.26 2.52 -10.28
N GLU A 97 -0.78 2.74 -9.08
CA GLU A 97 -0.72 4.03 -8.39
C GLU A 97 0.75 4.49 -8.22
N SER A 98 1.63 3.60 -7.75
CA SER A 98 3.03 3.92 -7.48
C SER A 98 3.81 4.24 -8.75
N ILE A 99 3.59 3.50 -9.85
CA ILE A 99 4.24 3.76 -11.13
C ILE A 99 3.76 5.09 -11.71
N ASN A 100 2.46 5.36 -11.71
CA ASN A 100 1.93 6.62 -12.23
C ASN A 100 2.49 7.83 -11.47
N LEU A 101 2.48 7.79 -10.13
CA LEU A 101 3.08 8.84 -9.30
C LEU A 101 4.59 8.98 -9.56
N ALA A 102 5.31 7.86 -9.73
CA ALA A 102 6.72 7.90 -10.06
C ALA A 102 6.98 8.56 -11.43
N MET A 103 6.18 8.24 -12.44
CA MET A 103 6.28 8.87 -13.76
C MET A 103 6.01 10.38 -13.68
N ASP A 104 5.01 10.81 -12.90
CA ASP A 104 4.72 12.23 -12.68
C ASP A 104 5.89 12.97 -12.01
N ILE A 105 6.54 12.37 -11.00
CA ILE A 105 7.74 12.92 -10.35
C ILE A 105 8.89 13.07 -11.35
N HIS A 106 9.08 12.09 -12.23
CA HIS A 106 10.17 12.08 -13.22
C HIS A 106 9.89 12.98 -14.43
N GLY A 107 8.62 13.26 -14.72
CA GLY A 107 8.18 14.09 -15.84
C GLY A 107 8.62 13.51 -17.18
N GLY A 108 9.14 14.38 -18.06
CA GLY A 108 9.55 14.02 -19.43
C GLY A 108 10.53 12.84 -19.52
N LYS A 109 11.39 12.64 -18.51
CA LYS A 109 12.31 11.49 -18.47
C LYS A 109 11.57 10.15 -18.52
N SER A 110 10.42 10.05 -17.87
CA SER A 110 9.69 8.80 -17.76
C SER A 110 8.97 8.35 -19.03
N ILE A 111 8.73 9.27 -19.97
CA ILE A 111 8.07 8.99 -21.24
C ILE A 111 9.04 8.77 -22.40
N CYS A 112 10.33 9.06 -22.21
CA CYS A 112 11.37 8.76 -23.18
C CYS A 112 11.73 7.28 -23.10
N ASP A 113 11.43 6.52 -24.16
CA ASP A 113 11.82 5.10 -24.23
C ASP A 113 13.32 4.96 -24.51
N GLY A 114 13.96 4.02 -23.81
CA GLY A 114 15.38 3.76 -23.93
C GLY A 114 15.96 3.03 -22.71
N PRO A 115 17.21 2.50 -22.83
CA PRO A 115 17.86 1.72 -21.78
C PRO A 115 18.00 2.44 -20.44
N SER A 116 18.03 3.77 -20.42
CA SER A 116 18.13 4.58 -19.20
C SER A 116 16.79 4.72 -18.45
N ASN A 117 15.67 4.34 -19.07
CA ASN A 117 14.34 4.44 -18.45
C ASN A 117 13.97 3.17 -17.68
N TYR A 118 14.18 3.22 -16.36
CA TYR A 118 13.87 2.11 -15.44
C TYR A 118 12.38 2.01 -15.06
N LEU A 119 11.50 2.92 -15.48
CA LEU A 119 10.06 2.91 -15.14
C LEU A 119 9.18 2.37 -16.27
N ILE A 120 9.56 2.59 -17.52
CA ILE A 120 8.68 2.37 -18.69
C ILE A 120 8.25 0.91 -18.85
N ASN A 121 9.17 -0.04 -18.62
CA ASN A 121 8.87 -1.47 -18.70
C ASN A 121 7.82 -1.90 -17.66
N ALA A 122 7.93 -1.36 -16.45
CA ALA A 122 6.94 -1.61 -15.40
C ALA A 122 5.59 -1.03 -15.81
N TYR A 123 5.57 0.17 -16.39
CA TYR A 123 4.35 0.81 -16.90
C TYR A 123 3.68 -0.02 -18.02
N TYR A 124 4.43 -0.47 -19.02
CA TYR A 124 3.92 -1.33 -20.09
C TYR A 124 3.36 -2.67 -19.60
N SER A 125 3.87 -3.19 -18.48
CA SER A 125 3.37 -4.43 -17.88
C SER A 125 2.06 -4.29 -17.09
N LEU A 126 1.62 -3.05 -16.81
CA LEU A 126 0.43 -2.79 -15.98
C LEU A 126 -0.86 -3.42 -16.50
N PRO A 127 -1.20 -3.33 -17.80
CA PRO A 127 -2.44 -3.91 -18.34
C PRO A 127 -2.50 -5.43 -18.19
N VAL A 128 -1.36 -6.11 -18.27
CA VAL A 128 -1.27 -7.56 -18.06
C VAL A 128 -1.61 -7.88 -16.61
N SER A 129 -0.92 -7.26 -15.66
CA SER A 129 -1.04 -7.57 -14.22
C SER A 129 -2.46 -7.40 -13.66
N ILE A 130 -3.21 -6.43 -14.17
CA ILE A 130 -4.58 -6.14 -13.70
C ILE A 130 -5.63 -7.07 -14.33
N THR A 131 -5.29 -7.74 -15.44
CA THR A 131 -6.20 -8.52 -16.28
C THR A 131 -6.01 -10.01 -16.09
N VAL A 132 -4.76 -10.48 -16.07
CA VAL A 132 -4.43 -11.90 -15.87
C VAL A 132 -4.76 -12.35 -14.45
N GLU A 133 -4.83 -13.66 -14.25
CA GLU A 133 -5.21 -14.28 -12.98
C GLU A 133 -6.59 -13.83 -12.47
N GLY A 134 -7.47 -13.41 -13.39
CA GLY A 134 -8.80 -12.86 -13.14
C GLY A 134 -8.80 -11.34 -13.09
N ALA A 135 -9.59 -10.71 -13.94
CA ALA A 135 -9.68 -9.26 -14.03
C ALA A 135 -10.00 -8.63 -12.67
N ASN A 136 -9.34 -7.51 -12.36
CA ASN A 136 -9.49 -6.83 -11.06
C ASN A 136 -10.94 -6.47 -10.74
N ILE A 137 -11.75 -6.12 -11.74
CA ILE A 137 -13.18 -5.81 -11.58
C ILE A 137 -13.95 -7.02 -11.02
N LEU A 138 -13.82 -8.19 -11.64
CA LEU A 138 -14.52 -9.40 -11.19
C LEU A 138 -13.94 -9.93 -9.87
N THR A 139 -12.62 -9.80 -9.69
CA THR A 139 -11.94 -10.19 -8.45
C THR A 139 -12.50 -9.41 -7.27
N ARG A 140 -12.57 -8.08 -7.40
CA ARG A 140 -13.12 -7.20 -6.37
C ARG A 140 -14.62 -7.44 -6.14
N SER A 141 -15.41 -7.49 -7.21
CA SER A 141 -16.88 -7.50 -7.10
C SER A 141 -17.47 -8.85 -6.71
N MET A 142 -16.88 -9.97 -7.14
CA MET A 142 -17.45 -11.30 -6.94
C MET A 142 -16.61 -12.22 -6.06
N ILE A 143 -15.28 -12.22 -6.21
CA ILE A 143 -14.44 -13.26 -5.60
C ILE A 143 -14.16 -12.96 -4.13
N ILE A 144 -13.61 -11.77 -3.82
CA ILE A 144 -13.09 -11.46 -2.47
C ILE A 144 -14.16 -11.70 -1.40
N PHE A 145 -15.31 -11.03 -1.52
CA PHE A 145 -16.35 -11.14 -0.50
C PHE A 145 -17.39 -12.20 -0.82
N GLY A 146 -17.87 -12.30 -2.06
CA GLY A 146 -18.92 -13.25 -2.42
C GLY A 146 -18.55 -14.71 -2.11
N GLN A 147 -17.38 -15.17 -2.54
CA GLN A 147 -16.90 -16.52 -2.22
C GLN A 147 -16.33 -16.61 -0.79
N GLY A 148 -15.70 -15.55 -0.31
CA GLY A 148 -15.12 -15.50 1.04
C GLY A 148 -16.17 -15.60 2.15
N ALA A 149 -17.31 -14.92 2.00
CA ALA A 149 -18.40 -14.94 2.96
C ALA A 149 -18.96 -16.36 3.15
N ILE A 150 -19.14 -17.13 2.07
CA ILE A 150 -19.67 -18.50 2.16
C ILE A 150 -18.65 -19.44 2.83
N ARG A 151 -17.37 -19.35 2.45
CA ARG A 151 -16.32 -20.29 2.91
C ARG A 151 -15.77 -20.00 4.30
N CYS A 152 -15.78 -18.74 4.72
CA CYS A 152 -15.17 -18.32 5.98
C CYS A 152 -16.20 -18.15 7.11
N HIS A 153 -17.49 -18.16 6.79
CA HIS A 153 -18.53 -17.99 7.81
C HIS A 153 -18.82 -19.32 8.51
N PRO A 154 -18.70 -19.39 9.86
CA PRO A 154 -18.74 -20.65 10.60
C PRO A 154 -20.07 -21.40 10.51
N TYR A 155 -21.19 -20.70 10.22
CA TYR A 155 -22.52 -21.30 10.22
C TYR A 155 -23.19 -21.42 8.84
N LEU A 156 -22.70 -20.74 7.79
CA LEU A 156 -23.44 -20.73 6.50
C LEU A 156 -23.36 -22.09 5.81
N GLU A 157 -22.16 -22.67 5.74
CA GLU A 157 -21.97 -23.99 5.14
C GLU A 157 -22.72 -25.09 5.92
N PRO A 158 -22.64 -25.18 7.27
CA PRO A 158 -23.47 -26.12 8.03
C PRO A 158 -24.96 -25.99 7.75
N ILE A 159 -25.51 -24.76 7.71
CA ILE A 159 -26.93 -24.51 7.41
C ILE A 159 -27.28 -25.03 6.01
N ILE A 160 -26.45 -24.75 5.00
CA ILE A 160 -26.69 -25.20 3.62
C ILE A 160 -26.60 -26.73 3.52
N ARG A 161 -25.62 -27.36 4.18
CA ARG A 161 -25.47 -28.83 4.19
C ARG A 161 -26.66 -29.52 4.87
N ALA A 162 -27.10 -29.00 6.02
CA ALA A 162 -28.26 -29.51 6.74
C ALA A 162 -29.54 -29.44 5.89
N ALA A 163 -29.74 -28.35 5.15
CA ALA A 163 -30.88 -28.18 4.25
C ALA A 163 -30.89 -29.15 3.05
N HIS A 164 -29.74 -29.73 2.69
CA HIS A 164 -29.61 -30.73 1.62
C HIS A 164 -29.44 -32.16 2.16
N ASN A 165 -29.72 -32.40 3.44
CA ASN A 165 -29.63 -33.74 4.03
C ASN A 165 -30.81 -34.60 3.57
N ASP A 166 -30.52 -35.77 2.99
CA ASP A 166 -31.54 -36.73 2.55
C ASP A 166 -32.37 -37.27 3.73
N ASN A 167 -31.77 -37.37 4.91
CA ASN A 167 -32.49 -37.68 6.15
C ASN A 167 -33.09 -36.39 6.73
N ARG A 168 -34.37 -36.17 6.48
CA ARG A 168 -35.09 -34.97 6.92
C ARG A 168 -35.04 -34.74 8.44
N GLN A 169 -35.09 -35.78 9.27
CA GLN A 169 -35.08 -35.61 10.72
C GLN A 169 -33.72 -35.13 11.21
N GLN A 170 -32.65 -35.80 10.76
CA GLN A 170 -31.28 -35.37 11.05
C GLN A 170 -30.99 -33.97 10.49
N GLY A 171 -31.45 -33.69 9.25
CA GLY A 171 -31.28 -32.39 8.62
C GLY A 171 -31.95 -31.26 9.40
N LEU A 172 -33.11 -31.49 10.03
CA LEU A 172 -33.76 -30.51 10.88
C LEU A 172 -32.97 -30.24 12.16
N GLU A 173 -32.48 -31.29 12.83
CA GLU A 173 -31.67 -31.16 14.05
C GLU A 173 -30.36 -30.38 13.79
N ASP A 174 -29.64 -30.75 12.72
CA ASP A 174 -28.39 -30.09 12.30
C ASP A 174 -28.64 -28.61 11.92
N PHE A 175 -29.77 -28.35 11.24
CA PHE A 175 -30.17 -27.01 10.83
C PHE A 175 -30.46 -26.12 12.03
N ASP A 176 -31.26 -26.60 12.98
CA ASP A 176 -31.61 -25.85 14.18
C ASP A 176 -30.36 -25.55 15.01
N GLN A 177 -29.48 -26.53 15.20
CA GLN A 177 -28.22 -26.32 15.90
C GLN A 177 -27.36 -25.23 15.23
N ALA A 178 -27.22 -25.28 13.91
CA ALA A 178 -26.45 -24.30 13.16
C ALA A 178 -27.10 -22.91 13.17
N LEU A 179 -28.43 -22.82 13.06
CA LEU A 179 -29.18 -21.57 13.07
C LEU A 179 -29.12 -20.86 14.43
N PHE A 180 -29.38 -21.59 15.52
CA PHE A 180 -29.29 -21.03 16.88
C PHE A 180 -27.84 -20.66 17.24
N GLY A 181 -26.86 -21.44 16.78
CA GLY A 181 -25.45 -21.07 16.85
C GLY A 181 -25.14 -19.76 16.13
N HIS A 182 -25.66 -19.59 14.90
CA HIS A 182 -25.52 -18.34 14.13
C HIS A 182 -26.18 -17.16 14.85
N LEU A 183 -27.38 -17.32 15.36
CA LEU A 183 -28.08 -16.25 16.10
C LEU A 183 -27.33 -15.84 17.38
N SER A 184 -26.81 -16.80 18.14
CA SER A 184 -25.96 -16.54 19.31
C SER A 184 -24.67 -15.79 18.92
N TRP A 185 -24.04 -16.20 17.82
CA TRP A 185 -22.85 -15.53 17.31
C TRP A 185 -23.14 -14.09 16.85
N HIS A 186 -24.25 -13.89 16.14
CA HIS A 186 -24.70 -12.59 15.67
C HIS A 186 -24.97 -11.64 16.83
N THR A 187 -25.74 -12.07 17.83
CA THR A 187 -26.06 -11.27 19.02
C THR A 187 -24.81 -10.90 19.83
N LYS A 188 -23.85 -11.82 19.99
CA LYS A 188 -22.53 -11.52 20.59
C LYS A 188 -21.74 -10.50 19.77
N ASN A 189 -21.74 -10.60 18.44
CA ASN A 189 -21.10 -9.63 17.57
C ASN A 189 -21.78 -8.26 17.63
N LEU A 190 -23.11 -8.23 17.68
CA LEU A 190 -23.89 -7.00 17.79
C LEU A 190 -23.57 -6.26 19.10
N ALA A 191 -23.57 -6.98 20.22
CA ALA A 191 -23.18 -6.41 21.51
C ALA A 191 -21.72 -5.91 21.50
N ARG A 192 -20.78 -6.69 20.97
CA ARG A 192 -19.38 -6.29 20.82
C ARG A 192 -19.21 -5.06 19.93
N ALA A 193 -19.85 -5.05 18.76
CA ALA A 193 -19.80 -3.94 17.82
C ALA A 193 -20.37 -2.67 18.47
N PHE A 194 -21.54 -2.77 19.11
CA PHE A 194 -22.14 -1.64 19.82
C PHE A 194 -21.20 -1.05 20.88
N TRP A 195 -20.70 -1.88 21.81
CA TRP A 195 -19.84 -1.40 22.90
C TRP A 195 -18.47 -0.94 22.41
N HIS A 196 -17.86 -1.62 21.45
CA HIS A 196 -16.58 -1.19 20.86
C HIS A 196 -16.74 0.11 20.09
N ASN A 197 -17.83 0.31 19.34
CA ASN A 197 -18.05 1.56 18.61
C ASN A 197 -18.37 2.73 19.53
N LEU A 198 -19.19 2.50 20.56
CA LEU A 198 -19.54 3.52 21.54
C LEU A 198 -18.32 3.97 22.35
N SER A 199 -17.50 3.03 22.84
CA SER A 199 -16.28 3.31 23.61
C SER A 199 -15.07 3.71 22.75
N GLY A 200 -15.22 3.84 21.43
CA GLY A 200 -14.11 4.16 20.53
C GLY A 200 -13.07 3.03 20.35
N GLY A 201 -13.35 1.83 20.84
CA GLY A 201 -12.43 0.69 20.88
C GLY A 201 -11.77 0.51 22.24
N ILE A 202 -12.12 1.32 23.24
CA ILE A 202 -12.03 1.08 24.70
C ILE A 202 -11.51 -0.31 25.11
N PHE A 203 -12.47 -1.22 25.04
CA PHE A 203 -12.43 -2.56 25.60
C PHE A 203 -12.12 -3.63 24.55
N ALA A 204 -11.73 -3.23 23.34
CA ALA A 204 -11.37 -4.17 22.29
C ALA A 204 -10.07 -4.88 22.65
N ASN A 205 -10.06 -6.21 22.59
CA ASN A 205 -8.85 -6.98 22.82
C ASN A 205 -7.80 -6.70 21.74
N ALA A 206 -6.55 -6.53 22.15
CA ALA A 206 -5.43 -6.26 21.27
C ALA A 206 -4.11 -6.59 21.98
N PRO A 207 -3.08 -7.04 21.23
CA PRO A 207 -1.75 -7.24 21.79
C PRO A 207 -1.20 -5.91 22.34
N LYS A 208 -0.51 -5.98 23.47
CA LYS A 208 0.11 -4.82 24.12
C LYS A 208 1.44 -4.48 23.45
N VAL A 209 1.37 -3.84 22.28
CA VAL A 209 2.54 -3.41 21.50
C VAL A 209 2.72 -1.90 21.60
N LYS A 210 3.94 -1.45 21.91
CA LYS A 210 4.27 -0.02 22.01
C LYS A 210 3.92 0.69 20.68
N HIS A 211 3.36 1.89 20.77
CA HIS A 211 2.99 2.78 19.65
C HIS A 211 1.89 2.29 18.66
N THR A 212 1.70 0.98 18.47
CA THR A 212 0.76 0.43 17.48
C THR A 212 -0.49 -0.22 18.07
N HIS A 213 -0.55 -0.42 19.39
CA HIS A 213 -1.69 -1.03 20.10
C HIS A 213 -3.07 -0.50 19.68
N LYS A 214 -3.20 0.82 19.47
CA LYS A 214 -4.46 1.45 19.05
C LYS A 214 -4.99 0.92 17.72
N TYR A 215 -4.11 0.60 16.77
CA TYR A 215 -4.50 0.11 15.45
C TYR A 215 -5.05 -1.31 15.52
N TYR A 216 -4.46 -2.18 16.34
CA TYR A 216 -5.01 -3.49 16.63
C TYR A 216 -6.40 -3.41 17.26
N ARG A 217 -6.61 -2.48 18.22
CA ARG A 217 -7.94 -2.26 18.82
C ARG A 217 -8.97 -1.82 17.79
N HIS A 218 -8.59 -0.95 16.87
CA HIS A 218 -9.46 -0.56 15.77
C HIS A 218 -9.78 -1.73 14.83
N LEU A 219 -8.81 -2.58 14.49
CA LEU A 219 -9.06 -3.78 13.69
C LEU A 219 -10.04 -4.74 14.38
N THR A 220 -9.89 -4.99 15.69
CA THR A 220 -10.84 -5.81 16.47
C THR A 220 -12.24 -5.19 16.49
N ARG A 221 -12.33 -3.86 16.65
CA ARG A 221 -13.60 -3.10 16.60
C ARG A 221 -14.27 -3.20 15.22
N ILE A 222 -13.50 -3.03 14.14
CA ILE A 222 -13.98 -3.09 12.78
C ILE A 222 -14.40 -4.52 12.43
N SER A 223 -13.66 -5.54 12.89
CA SER A 223 -14.00 -6.96 12.68
C SER A 223 -15.39 -7.30 13.23
N ALA A 224 -15.70 -6.89 14.47
CA ALA A 224 -17.03 -7.09 15.04
C ALA A 224 -18.12 -6.35 14.23
N SER A 225 -17.83 -5.12 13.79
CA SER A 225 -18.77 -4.32 12.99
C SER A 225 -19.03 -4.93 11.62
N LEU A 226 -17.98 -5.41 10.95
CA LEU A 226 -18.04 -6.09 9.67
C LEU A 226 -18.87 -7.37 9.78
N ALA A 227 -18.66 -8.17 10.82
CA ALA A 227 -19.43 -9.39 11.08
C ALA A 227 -20.94 -9.11 11.17
N VAL A 228 -21.34 -8.10 11.96
CA VAL A 228 -22.76 -7.69 12.08
C VAL A 228 -23.33 -7.27 10.73
N MET A 229 -22.59 -6.44 9.98
CA MET A 229 -23.03 -5.98 8.67
C MET A 229 -23.16 -7.15 7.69
N THR A 230 -22.21 -8.08 7.69
CA THR A 230 -22.21 -9.27 6.83
C THR A 230 -23.42 -10.15 7.12
N ASP A 231 -23.64 -10.53 8.38
CA ASP A 231 -24.78 -11.36 8.77
C ASP A 231 -26.11 -10.77 8.32
N LEU A 232 -26.32 -9.50 8.65
CA LEU A 232 -27.58 -8.84 8.34
C LEU A 232 -27.76 -8.67 6.84
N THR A 233 -26.68 -8.45 6.10
CA THR A 233 -26.73 -8.36 4.63
C THR A 233 -27.09 -9.71 4.02
N LEU A 234 -26.46 -10.79 4.48
CA LEU A 234 -26.72 -12.14 3.98
C LEU A 234 -28.12 -12.62 4.34
N LEU A 235 -28.62 -12.30 5.54
CA LEU A 235 -29.99 -12.59 5.94
C LEU A 235 -31.03 -11.87 5.03
N LEU A 236 -30.80 -10.59 4.73
CA LEU A 236 -31.75 -9.79 3.94
C LEU A 236 -31.72 -10.12 2.44
N LEU A 237 -30.53 -10.36 1.89
CA LEU A 237 -30.37 -10.56 0.45
C LEU A 237 -30.33 -12.04 0.06
N GLY A 238 -29.95 -12.93 0.98
CA GLY A 238 -29.79 -14.37 0.71
C GLY A 238 -29.00 -14.62 -0.57
N GLY A 239 -29.52 -15.51 -1.42
CA GLY A 239 -28.94 -15.82 -2.73
C GLY A 239 -28.89 -14.66 -3.72
N LYS A 240 -29.63 -13.55 -3.50
CA LYS A 240 -29.56 -12.35 -4.34
C LYS A 240 -28.29 -11.52 -4.09
N PHE A 241 -27.58 -11.79 -2.99
CA PHE A 241 -26.35 -11.08 -2.64
C PHE A 241 -25.29 -11.16 -3.75
N LYS A 242 -25.17 -12.33 -4.40
CA LYS A 242 -24.21 -12.55 -5.49
C LYS A 242 -24.41 -11.64 -6.71
N PHE A 243 -25.60 -11.06 -6.88
CA PHE A 243 -25.92 -10.12 -7.95
C PHE A 243 -25.76 -8.65 -7.54
N LYS A 244 -25.46 -8.37 -6.27
CA LYS A 244 -25.20 -7.02 -5.74
C LYS A 244 -23.69 -6.73 -5.74
N GLU A 245 -23.09 -6.78 -6.93
CA GLU A 245 -21.64 -6.66 -7.15
C GLU A 245 -21.02 -5.43 -6.48
N SER A 246 -21.64 -4.25 -6.60
CA SER A 246 -21.14 -3.02 -5.96
C SER A 246 -21.15 -3.08 -4.42
N LEU A 247 -22.12 -3.78 -3.84
CA LEU A 247 -22.21 -3.97 -2.38
C LEU A 247 -21.13 -4.97 -1.92
N SER A 248 -21.04 -6.11 -2.60
CA SER A 248 -20.02 -7.14 -2.38
C SER A 248 -18.61 -6.57 -2.49
N ALA A 249 -18.34 -5.75 -3.51
CA ALA A 249 -17.07 -5.07 -3.70
C ALA A 249 -16.65 -4.24 -2.48
N ARG A 250 -17.58 -3.46 -1.90
CA ARG A 250 -17.29 -2.60 -0.74
C ARG A 250 -17.01 -3.42 0.53
N PHE A 251 -17.72 -4.53 0.73
CA PHE A 251 -17.38 -5.46 1.80
C PHE A 251 -15.98 -6.07 1.60
N GLY A 252 -15.63 -6.39 0.35
CA GLY A 252 -14.30 -6.85 -0.03
C GLY A 252 -13.21 -5.81 0.23
N ASP A 253 -13.48 -4.53 -0.03
CA ASP A 253 -12.55 -3.44 0.28
C ASP A 253 -12.28 -3.34 1.79
N VAL A 254 -13.33 -3.41 2.63
CA VAL A 254 -13.17 -3.39 4.10
C VAL A 254 -12.30 -4.55 4.57
N LEU A 255 -12.63 -5.77 4.14
CA LEU A 255 -11.87 -6.97 4.50
C LEU A 255 -10.41 -6.88 4.07
N SER A 256 -10.16 -6.32 2.88
CA SER A 256 -8.82 -6.20 2.31
C SER A 256 -7.97 -5.15 3.00
N GLU A 257 -8.51 -3.98 3.30
CA GLU A 257 -7.79 -2.98 4.09
C GLU A 257 -7.46 -3.50 5.49
N MET A 258 -8.37 -4.25 6.12
CA MET A 258 -8.07 -4.92 7.39
C MET A 258 -6.90 -5.89 7.28
N TYR A 259 -6.85 -6.69 6.21
CA TYR A 259 -5.75 -7.62 5.96
C TYR A 259 -4.43 -6.89 5.74
N LEU A 260 -4.41 -5.89 4.87
CA LEU A 260 -3.20 -5.11 4.56
C LEU A 260 -2.67 -4.35 5.78
N MET A 261 -3.55 -3.74 6.57
CA MET A 261 -3.17 -3.13 7.85
C MET A 261 -2.59 -4.15 8.83
N SER A 262 -3.21 -5.34 8.93
CA SER A 262 -2.71 -6.41 9.79
C SER A 262 -1.31 -6.86 9.38
N SER A 263 -1.05 -6.97 8.07
CA SER A 263 0.26 -7.29 7.52
C SER A 263 1.31 -6.25 7.88
N VAL A 264 1.01 -4.96 7.71
CA VAL A 264 1.90 -3.85 8.08
C VAL A 264 2.25 -3.90 9.57
N LEU A 265 1.25 -4.06 10.43
CA LEU A 265 1.45 -4.13 11.87
C LEU A 265 2.28 -5.36 12.28
N LYS A 266 2.02 -6.51 11.65
CA LYS A 266 2.76 -7.74 11.90
C LYS A 266 4.22 -7.62 11.45
N GLN A 267 4.48 -7.15 10.23
CA GLN A 267 5.85 -6.95 9.75
C GLN A 267 6.63 -6.01 10.67
N HIS A 268 6.02 -4.89 11.08
CA HIS A 268 6.66 -3.96 12.00
C HIS A 268 7.00 -4.64 13.33
N HIS A 269 6.09 -5.44 13.88
CA HIS A 269 6.33 -6.22 15.10
C HIS A 269 7.45 -7.24 14.94
N ASP A 270 7.41 -8.05 13.87
CA ASP A 270 8.40 -9.10 13.60
C ASP A 270 9.81 -8.52 13.38
N GLN A 271 9.92 -7.30 12.87
CA GLN A 271 11.18 -6.56 12.71
C GLN A 271 11.71 -5.92 13.99
N GLY A 272 11.12 -6.23 15.16
CA GLY A 272 11.53 -5.68 16.46
C GLY A 272 10.95 -4.30 16.77
N ALA A 273 9.88 -3.90 16.08
CA ALA A 273 9.20 -2.62 16.25
C ALA A 273 10.11 -1.36 16.14
N PRO A 274 10.90 -1.20 15.06
CA PRO A 274 11.80 -0.05 14.90
C PRO A 274 11.05 1.29 14.89
N GLU A 275 11.36 2.20 15.81
CA GLU A 275 10.65 3.47 15.98
C GLU A 275 10.74 4.38 14.74
N GLN A 276 11.85 4.31 14.00
CA GLN A 276 12.07 5.00 12.72
C GLN A 276 11.05 4.64 11.63
N ASP A 277 10.39 3.47 11.71
CA ASP A 277 9.35 3.07 10.75
C ASP A 277 7.94 3.52 11.19
N LEU A 278 7.80 4.13 12.37
CA LEU A 278 6.49 4.54 12.87
C LEU A 278 5.78 5.54 11.95
N PRO A 279 6.42 6.53 11.32
CA PRO A 279 5.70 7.44 10.43
C PRO A 279 5.04 6.69 9.26
N ILE A 280 5.76 5.78 8.61
CA ILE A 280 5.23 5.01 7.47
C ILE A 280 4.13 4.03 7.91
N VAL A 281 4.31 3.36 9.06
CA VAL A 281 3.31 2.45 9.63
C VAL A 281 2.03 3.21 10.01
N ARG A 282 2.17 4.36 10.67
CA ARG A 282 1.03 5.22 11.04
C ARG A 282 0.29 5.70 9.80
N TRP A 283 1.01 6.11 8.77
CA TRP A 283 0.43 6.58 7.51
C TRP A 283 -0.39 5.46 6.85
N CYS A 284 0.18 4.26 6.71
CA CYS A 284 -0.51 3.07 6.19
C CYS A 284 -1.80 2.77 6.99
N CYS A 285 -1.71 2.79 8.32
CA CYS A 285 -2.84 2.47 9.19
C CYS A 285 -3.94 3.55 9.14
N LEU A 286 -3.58 4.83 9.10
CA LEU A 286 -4.56 5.92 8.99
C LEU A 286 -5.28 5.90 7.64
N ARG A 287 -4.55 5.71 6.54
CA ARG A 287 -5.14 5.51 5.21
C ARG A 287 -6.09 4.31 5.20
N GLY A 288 -5.67 3.17 5.76
CA GLY A 288 -6.51 1.97 5.85
C GLY A 288 -7.79 2.18 6.67
N LEU A 289 -7.70 2.80 7.86
CA LEU A 289 -8.87 3.12 8.68
C LEU A 289 -9.85 4.08 7.98
N HIS A 290 -9.32 5.09 7.29
CA HIS A 290 -10.13 6.02 6.51
C HIS A 290 -10.84 5.28 5.35
N ASN A 291 -10.13 4.47 4.59
CA ASN A 291 -10.70 3.68 3.48
C ASN A 291 -11.78 2.71 3.97
N ILE A 292 -11.54 2.01 5.07
CA ILE A 292 -12.52 1.12 5.70
C ILE A 292 -13.79 1.90 6.06
N GLN A 293 -13.64 3.05 6.72
CA GLN A 293 -14.77 3.88 7.12
C GLN A 293 -15.60 4.31 5.91
N GLU A 294 -14.95 4.78 4.85
CA GLU A 294 -15.62 5.21 3.63
C GLU A 294 -16.35 4.05 2.94
N ALA A 295 -15.74 2.87 2.89
CA ALA A 295 -16.38 1.68 2.33
C ALA A 295 -17.60 1.25 3.16
N MET A 296 -17.47 1.20 4.50
CA MET A 296 -18.57 0.89 5.41
C MET A 296 -19.71 1.92 5.32
N HIS A 297 -19.37 3.22 5.21
CA HIS A 297 -20.34 4.29 5.04
C HIS A 297 -21.12 4.12 3.74
N LYS A 298 -20.41 3.90 2.61
CA LYS A 298 -21.01 3.67 1.30
C LYS A 298 -21.88 2.41 1.28
N ILE A 299 -21.53 1.35 2.00
CA ILE A 299 -22.40 0.17 2.18
C ILE A 299 -23.74 0.60 2.77
N LEU A 300 -23.72 1.39 3.86
CA LEU A 300 -24.94 1.85 4.52
C LEU A 300 -25.75 2.83 3.66
N ASP A 301 -25.12 3.69 2.86
CA ASP A 301 -25.83 4.61 1.95
C ASP A 301 -26.61 3.88 0.85
N ASN A 302 -26.11 2.71 0.42
CA ASN A 302 -26.69 1.94 -0.67
C ASN A 302 -27.32 0.64 -0.17
N TYR A 303 -27.63 0.59 1.13
CA TYR A 303 -28.17 -0.61 1.75
C TYR A 303 -29.61 -0.85 1.25
N PRO A 304 -30.05 -2.10 1.03
CA PRO A 304 -31.37 -2.40 0.46
C PRO A 304 -32.54 -1.86 1.29
N SER A 305 -32.42 -1.85 2.62
CA SER A 305 -33.44 -1.33 3.53
C SER A 305 -32.92 -0.09 4.26
N LYS A 306 -33.58 1.06 4.04
CA LYS A 306 -33.21 2.35 4.65
C LYS A 306 -33.35 2.32 6.18
N THR A 307 -34.37 1.65 6.70
CA THR A 307 -34.60 1.51 8.15
C THR A 307 -33.47 0.72 8.79
N ILE A 308 -33.08 -0.40 8.18
CA ILE A 308 -31.99 -1.23 8.70
C ILE A 308 -30.65 -0.49 8.59
N ALA A 309 -30.42 0.22 7.49
CA ALA A 309 -29.24 1.06 7.31
C ALA A 309 -29.11 2.11 8.42
N TRP A 310 -30.23 2.75 8.79
CA TRP A 310 -30.28 3.73 9.86
C TRP A 310 -29.94 3.11 11.22
N CYS A 311 -30.52 1.94 11.55
CA CYS A 311 -30.18 1.22 12.78
C CYS A 311 -28.70 0.82 12.82
N LEU A 312 -28.19 0.21 11.75
CA LEU A 312 -26.79 -0.16 11.61
C LEU A 312 -25.86 1.06 11.74
N ARG A 313 -26.24 2.20 11.17
CA ARG A 313 -25.47 3.45 11.28
C ARG A 313 -25.34 3.91 12.72
N ARG A 314 -26.38 3.78 13.55
CA ARG A 314 -26.32 4.09 14.99
C ARG A 314 -25.38 3.15 15.76
N VAL A 315 -25.32 1.87 15.36
CA VAL A 315 -24.43 0.89 15.99
C VAL A 315 -22.96 1.07 15.56
N ILE A 316 -22.72 1.28 14.27
CA ILE A 316 -21.38 1.30 13.67
C ILE A 316 -20.74 2.68 13.81
N PHE A 317 -21.52 3.74 13.60
CA PHE A 317 -21.07 5.13 13.63
C PHE A 317 -21.85 5.95 14.66
N PRO A 318 -21.87 5.56 15.96
CA PRO A 318 -22.61 6.29 16.99
C PRO A 318 -22.17 7.76 17.09
N TRP A 319 -20.88 8.01 16.81
CA TRP A 319 -20.26 9.33 16.82
C TRP A 319 -19.94 9.87 15.41
N GLY A 320 -20.53 9.28 14.37
CA GLY A 320 -20.21 9.61 12.98
C GLY A 320 -18.86 9.08 12.49
N ARG A 321 -18.39 9.65 11.38
CA ARG A 321 -17.12 9.33 10.70
C ARG A 321 -15.98 10.09 11.38
N ARG A 322 -15.06 9.37 12.04
CA ARG A 322 -13.97 9.96 12.85
C ARG A 322 -12.57 9.61 12.38
N PHE A 323 -12.41 8.62 11.50
CA PHE A 323 -11.13 8.30 10.92
C PHE A 323 -10.80 9.32 9.82
N LEU A 324 -9.88 10.22 10.15
CA LEU A 324 -9.30 11.19 9.24
C LEU A 324 -8.24 10.51 8.35
N PRO A 325 -8.04 11.01 7.11
CA PRO A 325 -6.89 10.60 6.31
C PRO A 325 -5.57 10.97 7.01
N PRO A 326 -4.42 10.42 6.56
CA PRO A 326 -3.10 10.88 7.02
C PRO A 326 -2.98 12.40 6.86
N SER A 327 -2.40 13.08 7.86
CA SER A 327 -2.15 14.52 7.80
C SER A 327 -0.98 14.86 6.89
N ASP A 328 -0.95 16.09 6.41
CA ASP A 328 0.13 16.61 5.56
C ASP A 328 1.48 16.49 6.28
N GLU A 329 1.55 16.87 7.57
CA GLU A 329 2.76 16.70 8.38
C GLU A 329 3.29 15.25 8.37
N LEU A 330 2.40 14.26 8.52
CA LEU A 330 2.79 12.86 8.50
C LEU A 330 3.21 12.43 7.09
N THR A 331 2.55 12.93 6.06
CA THR A 331 2.91 12.73 4.65
C THR A 331 4.32 13.26 4.37
N HIS A 332 4.64 14.48 4.79
CA HIS A 332 6.00 15.05 4.67
C HIS A 332 7.03 14.23 5.44
N GLN A 333 6.71 13.77 6.66
CA GLN A 333 7.60 12.88 7.42
C GLN A 333 7.91 11.58 6.67
N VAL A 334 6.90 10.94 6.08
CA VAL A 334 7.09 9.70 5.30
C VAL A 334 7.91 9.94 4.03
N ALA A 335 7.66 11.03 3.32
CA ALA A 335 8.42 11.39 2.12
C ALA A 335 9.91 11.58 2.45
N ARG A 336 10.23 12.31 3.53
CA ARG A 336 11.61 12.56 3.95
C ARG A 336 12.35 11.30 4.36
N LEU A 337 11.68 10.32 4.97
CA LEU A 337 12.29 9.05 5.40
C LEU A 337 12.93 8.27 4.24
N ILE A 338 12.39 8.39 3.02
CA ILE A 338 12.91 7.68 1.85
C ILE A 338 13.83 8.54 0.97
N GLN A 339 13.90 9.85 1.21
CA GLN A 339 14.78 10.78 0.49
C GLN A 339 16.23 10.79 1.02
N GLN A 340 16.48 10.19 2.17
CA GLN A 340 17.81 10.14 2.79
C GLN A 340 18.27 8.69 2.95
N PRO A 341 19.57 8.40 2.78
CA PRO A 341 20.17 7.14 3.19
C PRO A 341 19.85 6.90 4.67
N GLY A 342 19.30 5.73 4.97
CA GLY A 342 18.84 5.42 6.31
C GLY A 342 18.24 4.04 6.40
N ALA A 343 18.13 3.53 7.62
CA ALA A 343 17.69 2.16 7.84
C ALA A 343 16.25 1.90 7.35
N THR A 344 15.36 2.89 7.45
CA THR A 344 13.99 2.80 6.91
C THR A 344 13.99 2.73 5.39
N ARG A 345 14.72 3.62 4.70
CA ARG A 345 14.86 3.57 3.24
C ARG A 345 15.42 2.22 2.79
N ASN A 346 16.46 1.73 3.46
CA ASN A 346 17.08 0.44 3.14
C ASN A 346 16.09 -0.73 3.29
N ARG A 347 15.27 -0.74 4.35
CA ARG A 347 14.20 -1.75 4.52
C ARG A 347 13.13 -1.63 3.44
N VAL A 348 12.65 -0.41 3.16
CA VAL A 348 11.63 -0.17 2.12
C VAL A 348 12.13 -0.63 0.76
N CYS A 349 13.38 -0.32 0.40
CA CYS A 349 13.94 -0.64 -0.91
C CYS A 349 14.60 -2.04 -0.97
N GLN A 350 14.57 -2.82 0.10
CA GLN A 350 15.28 -4.09 0.18
C GLN A 350 14.79 -5.09 -0.88
N GLY A 351 15.73 -5.78 -1.52
CA GLY A 351 15.44 -6.89 -2.45
C GLY A 351 15.12 -6.46 -3.88
N ILE A 352 15.32 -5.18 -4.23
CA ILE A 352 15.30 -4.74 -5.62
C ILE A 352 16.68 -4.94 -6.27
N TYR A 353 16.69 -5.28 -7.55
CA TYR A 353 17.91 -5.34 -8.34
C TYR A 353 18.29 -3.92 -8.77
N THR A 354 19.45 -3.43 -8.31
CA THR A 354 19.99 -2.11 -8.69
C THR A 354 20.93 -2.15 -9.90
N GLY A 355 21.30 -3.36 -10.35
CA GLY A 355 22.29 -3.58 -11.41
C GLY A 355 23.63 -4.09 -10.87
N SER A 356 24.22 -5.08 -11.54
CA SER A 356 25.55 -5.63 -11.20
C SER A 356 26.70 -5.11 -12.08
N GLN A 357 26.40 -4.25 -13.06
CA GLN A 357 27.37 -3.66 -13.98
C GLN A 357 27.57 -2.18 -13.65
N GLU A 358 28.81 -1.69 -13.77
CA GLU A 358 29.09 -0.25 -13.85
C GLU A 358 28.17 0.34 -14.93
N ASN A 359 27.43 1.40 -14.61
CA ASN A 359 26.45 2.10 -15.47
C ASN A 359 24.99 1.62 -15.49
N ALA A 360 24.57 0.72 -14.61
CA ALA A 360 23.13 0.43 -14.49
C ALA A 360 22.33 1.70 -14.09
N PRO A 361 21.21 2.03 -14.77
CA PRO A 361 20.48 3.29 -14.53
C PRO A 361 20.02 3.50 -13.09
N VAL A 362 19.60 2.41 -12.42
CA VAL A 362 19.16 2.44 -11.02
C VAL A 362 20.33 2.66 -10.06
N GLN A 363 21.47 2.00 -10.29
CA GLN A 363 22.69 2.23 -9.52
C GLN A 363 23.20 3.67 -9.69
N ARG A 364 23.23 4.18 -10.92
CA ARG A 364 23.64 5.57 -11.19
C ARG A 364 22.77 6.58 -10.44
N MET A 365 21.47 6.31 -10.31
CA MET A 365 20.57 7.13 -9.50
C MET A 365 20.97 7.16 -8.02
N GLU A 366 21.33 6.01 -7.46
CA GLU A 366 21.79 5.91 -6.07
C GLU A 366 23.13 6.63 -5.86
N ASP A 367 24.06 6.46 -6.79
CA ASP A 367 25.35 7.14 -6.75
C ASP A 367 25.17 8.67 -6.83
N ALA A 368 24.23 9.14 -7.65
CA ALA A 368 23.88 10.56 -7.76
C ALA A 368 23.26 11.10 -6.46
N LEU A 369 22.38 10.32 -5.80
CA LEU A 369 21.81 10.69 -4.51
C LEU A 369 22.91 10.90 -3.46
N ILE A 370 23.83 9.94 -3.34
CA ILE A 370 24.94 10.02 -2.38
C ILE A 370 25.82 11.23 -2.69
N ALA A 371 26.20 11.42 -3.96
CA ALA A 371 27.05 12.53 -4.37
C ALA A 371 26.40 13.90 -4.11
N VAL A 372 25.09 14.06 -4.38
CA VAL A 372 24.37 15.31 -4.11
C VAL A 372 24.28 15.59 -2.62
N LEU A 373 24.01 14.59 -1.79
CA LEU A 373 23.95 14.76 -0.33
C LEU A 373 25.30 15.15 0.27
N GLU A 374 26.40 14.55 -0.21
CA GLU A 374 27.74 14.97 0.20
C GLU A 374 28.09 16.39 -0.26
N ALA A 375 27.60 16.79 -1.44
CA ALA A 375 27.82 18.10 -2.02
C ALA A 375 27.00 19.23 -1.35
N GLU A 376 25.85 18.93 -0.72
CA GLU A 376 24.94 19.95 -0.16
C GLU A 376 25.62 20.88 0.87
N HIS A 377 26.38 20.30 1.81
CA HIS A 377 27.10 21.07 2.81
C HIS A 377 28.23 21.93 2.22
N ILE A 378 28.81 21.47 1.11
CA ILE A 378 29.87 22.18 0.39
C ILE A 378 29.26 23.31 -0.44
N GLU A 379 28.13 23.07 -1.10
CA GLU A 379 27.40 24.07 -1.90
C GLU A 379 26.95 25.27 -1.04
N ALA A 380 26.65 25.04 0.24
CA ALA A 380 26.34 26.12 1.20
C ALA A 380 27.50 27.11 1.39
N LYS A 381 28.76 26.67 1.24
CA LYS A 381 29.95 27.54 1.30
C LYS A 381 30.06 28.48 0.09
N LEU A 382 29.38 28.16 -1.01
CA LEU A 382 29.29 29.00 -2.21
C LEU A 382 28.24 30.11 -2.09
N SER A 383 27.64 30.32 -0.92
CA SER A 383 26.56 31.29 -0.69
C SER A 383 26.98 32.75 -0.86
N SER A 384 28.25 33.06 -0.61
CA SER A 384 28.84 34.38 -0.84
C SER A 384 29.01 34.73 -2.32
N ILE A 385 28.97 33.72 -3.21
CA ILE A 385 29.13 33.90 -4.67
C ILE A 385 27.75 33.95 -5.32
N SER A 386 27.52 34.99 -6.14
CA SER A 386 26.25 35.23 -6.83
C SER A 386 25.72 34.01 -7.58
N LYS A 387 24.45 33.66 -7.33
CA LYS A 387 23.73 32.58 -8.05
C LYS A 387 23.48 32.87 -9.54
N LYS A 388 23.74 34.10 -10.01
CA LYS A 388 23.66 34.45 -11.45
C LYS A 388 24.85 33.94 -12.25
N ILE A 389 25.95 33.59 -11.57
CA ILE A 389 27.15 33.03 -12.18
C ILE A 389 26.94 31.54 -12.40
N ASP A 390 27.45 31.02 -13.51
CA ASP A 390 27.41 29.60 -13.83
C ASP A 390 28.04 28.75 -12.71
N PHE A 391 27.50 27.55 -12.47
CA PHE A 391 27.89 26.74 -11.31
C PHE A 391 29.36 26.34 -11.35
N GLN A 392 29.89 25.96 -12.51
CA GLN A 392 31.31 25.62 -12.68
C GLN A 392 32.22 26.81 -12.41
N GLN A 393 31.81 28.02 -12.82
CA GLN A 393 32.55 29.24 -12.50
C GLN A 393 32.51 29.56 -11.00
N ARG A 394 31.38 29.33 -10.33
CA ARG A 394 31.28 29.51 -8.87
C ARG A 394 32.24 28.59 -8.11
N ILE A 395 32.42 27.33 -8.56
CA ILE A 395 33.39 26.39 -7.98
C ILE A 395 34.81 26.94 -8.12
N LYS A 396 35.20 27.40 -9.31
CA LYS A 396 36.53 27.96 -9.57
C LYS A 396 36.82 29.19 -8.69
N MET A 397 35.88 30.14 -8.64
CA MET A 397 36.02 31.34 -7.80
C MET A 397 36.11 30.99 -6.32
N ALA A 398 35.35 29.99 -5.84
CA ALA A 398 35.42 29.55 -4.45
C ALA A 398 36.77 28.91 -4.11
N LEU A 399 37.36 28.18 -5.06
CA LEU A 399 38.70 27.61 -4.92
C LEU A 399 39.77 28.71 -4.86
N GLU A 400 39.69 29.70 -5.75
CA GLU A 400 40.60 30.87 -5.78
C GLU A 400 40.50 31.72 -4.52
N GLN A 401 39.29 31.85 -3.96
CA GLN A 401 39.04 32.58 -2.70
C GLN A 401 39.34 31.74 -1.45
N GLY A 402 39.75 30.47 -1.59
CA GLY A 402 40.02 29.57 -0.47
C GLY A 402 38.78 29.20 0.36
N LEU A 403 37.57 29.36 -0.19
CA LEU A 403 36.31 29.00 0.47
C LEU A 403 36.09 27.48 0.51
N ILE A 404 36.65 26.76 -0.45
CA ILE A 404 36.60 25.29 -0.56
C ILE A 404 37.98 24.74 -0.92
N SER A 405 38.22 23.48 -0.55
CA SER A 405 39.42 22.74 -0.97
C SER A 405 39.28 22.09 -2.35
N GLU A 406 40.40 21.66 -2.95
CA GLU A 406 40.38 20.88 -4.21
C GLU A 406 39.53 19.61 -4.10
N THR A 407 39.61 18.92 -2.95
CA THR A 407 38.80 17.71 -2.70
C THR A 407 37.29 18.02 -2.67
N GLU A 408 36.91 19.17 -2.11
CA GLU A 408 35.52 19.63 -2.08
C GLU A 408 35.04 20.05 -3.47
N ALA A 409 35.89 20.71 -4.25
CA ALA A 409 35.61 21.04 -5.65
C ALA A 409 35.39 19.78 -6.50
N GLN A 410 36.20 18.73 -6.30
CA GLN A 410 36.01 17.44 -6.97
C GLN A 410 34.67 16.79 -6.62
N LYS A 411 34.23 16.85 -5.36
CA LYS A 411 32.91 16.34 -4.94
C LYS A 411 31.75 17.09 -5.60
N LEU A 412 31.84 18.42 -5.67
CA LEU A 412 30.83 19.24 -6.37
C LEU A 412 30.75 18.90 -7.87
N ASN A 413 31.90 18.78 -8.54
CA ASN A 413 31.96 18.39 -9.94
C ASN A 413 31.40 16.99 -10.18
N ARG A 414 31.71 16.03 -9.30
CA ARG A 414 31.16 14.68 -9.37
C ARG A 414 29.64 14.65 -9.22
N ALA A 415 29.10 15.42 -8.28
CA ALA A 415 27.66 15.54 -8.07
C ALA A 415 26.97 16.15 -9.31
N GLU A 416 27.53 17.19 -9.91
CA GLU A 416 26.98 17.80 -11.13
C GLU A 416 27.03 16.85 -12.32
N GLN A 417 28.15 16.14 -12.52
CA GLN A 417 28.28 15.13 -13.56
C GLN A 417 27.21 14.05 -13.44
N LEU A 418 27.09 13.44 -12.26
CA LEU A 418 26.09 12.38 -12.02
C LEU A 418 24.65 12.90 -12.15
N THR A 419 24.40 14.13 -11.72
CA THR A 419 23.10 14.79 -11.89
C THR A 419 22.76 14.95 -13.37
N ALA A 420 23.70 15.40 -14.19
CA ALA A 420 23.52 15.54 -15.63
C ALA A 420 23.25 14.18 -16.30
N GLU A 421 24.01 13.14 -15.95
CA GLU A 421 23.82 11.78 -16.47
C GLU A 421 22.45 11.18 -16.08
N VAL A 422 22.00 11.41 -14.84
CA VAL A 422 20.69 10.95 -14.36
C VAL A 422 19.54 11.68 -15.06
N ILE A 423 19.67 12.98 -15.29
CA ILE A 423 18.63 13.80 -15.92
C ILE A 423 18.56 13.54 -17.43
N ALA A 424 19.68 13.18 -18.06
CA ALA A 424 19.71 12.87 -19.48
C ALA A 424 18.71 11.77 -19.87
N VAL A 425 18.22 11.87 -21.09
CA VAL A 425 17.36 10.87 -21.73
C VAL A 425 18.11 10.27 -22.90
N ASP A 426 17.76 9.04 -23.27
CA ASP A 426 18.38 8.38 -24.41
C ASP A 426 18.00 9.12 -25.71
N VAL A 427 18.99 9.31 -26.58
CA VAL A 427 18.83 9.94 -27.89
C VAL A 427 19.38 8.99 -28.95
N PHE A 428 18.55 8.65 -29.93
CA PHE A 428 18.91 7.76 -31.02
C PHE A 428 19.03 8.53 -32.34
N PRO A 429 20.00 8.21 -33.21
CA PRO A 429 20.05 8.76 -34.55
C PRO A 429 18.78 8.45 -35.35
N PRO A 430 18.41 9.30 -36.34
CA PRO A 430 17.32 9.00 -37.25
C PRO A 430 17.55 7.66 -37.97
N GLY A 431 16.54 6.77 -37.97
CA GLY A 431 16.59 5.47 -38.66
C GLY A 431 17.07 4.28 -37.81
N THR A 432 17.33 4.49 -36.52
CA THR A 432 17.65 3.42 -35.56
C THR A 432 16.45 3.15 -34.65
N LEU A 433 15.60 2.18 -35.01
CA LEU A 433 14.58 1.59 -34.13
C LEU A 433 14.53 0.08 -34.34
#